data_AF-A0A379Y200-F1
#
_entry.id   AF-A0A379Y200-F1
#
_cell.length_a   1.000
_cell.length_b   1.000
_cell.length_c   1.000
_cell.angle_alpha   90.00
_cell.angle_beta   90.00
_cell.angle_gamma   90.00
#
_symmetry.space_group_name_H-M   'P 1'
#
loop_
_entity.id
_entity.type
_entity.pdbx_description
1 polymer ?
#
loop_
_entity_poly.entity_id
_entity_poly.type
_entity_poly.pdbx_seq_one_letter_code
_entity_poly.pdbx_strand_id
1 'polypeptide(L)'
;MQLINAHGDKRMLAGGQVKAACHTLSGPDNAVIWLTEGYATGLTVHRLTGETVCVALSANNLAAVAEQLRSHYPDGAAAAGGRQ
;
A
#
# COMPACT_ATOMS: atom_id res chain seq x y z
N MET A 1 -2.61 1.93 -11.35
CA MET A 1 -3.85 1.53 -12.05
C MET A 1 -3.73 0.07 -12.46
N GLN A 2 -4.68 -0.78 -12.03
CA GLN A 2 -4.76 -2.18 -12.44
C GLN A 2 -5.84 -2.34 -13.52
N LEU A 3 -5.52 -3.07 -14.58
CA LEU A 3 -6.47 -3.50 -15.59
C LEU A 3 -6.87 -4.93 -15.28
N ILE A 4 -8.18 -5.19 -15.18
CA ILE A 4 -8.72 -6.53 -14.95
C ILE A 4 -9.50 -6.90 -16.20
N ASN A 5 -9.14 -8.02 -16.85
CA ASN A 5 -9.90 -8.52 -18.00
C ASN A 5 -11.11 -9.36 -17.55
N ALA A 6 -11.96 -9.76 -18.50
CA ALA A 6 -13.14 -10.59 -18.22
C ALA A 6 -12.82 -11.97 -17.61
N HIS A 7 -11.57 -12.44 -17.73
CA HIS A 7 -11.10 -13.70 -17.15
C HIS A 7 -10.51 -13.53 -15.74
N GLY A 8 -10.47 -12.29 -15.22
CA GLY A 8 -9.90 -11.97 -13.90
C GLY A 8 -8.39 -11.75 -13.90
N ASP A 9 -7.73 -11.77 -15.06
CA ASP A 9 -6.30 -11.47 -15.14
C ASP A 9 -6.06 -10.00 -14.83
N LYS A 10 -5.20 -9.77 -13.84
CA LYS A 10 -4.77 -8.43 -13.45
C LYS A 10 -3.47 -8.08 -14.15
N ARG A 11 -3.44 -6.95 -14.83
CA ARG A 11 -2.22 -6.39 -15.43
C ARG A 11 -1.99 -4.97 -14.92
N MET A 12 -0.72 -4.62 -14.73
CA MET A 12 -0.31 -3.24 -14.53
C MET A 12 -0.21 -2.54 -15.89
N LEU A 13 -0.47 -1.23 -15.94
CA LEU A 13 -0.22 -0.45 -17.15
C LEU A 13 1.26 -0.54 -17.54
N ALA A 14 1.52 -0.84 -18.82
CA ALA A 14 2.87 -0.86 -19.37
C ALA A 14 3.51 0.54 -19.23
N GLY A 15 4.76 0.59 -18.78
CA GLY A 15 5.49 1.84 -18.51
C GLY A 15 5.17 2.50 -17.16
N GLY A 16 4.21 1.97 -16.39
CA GLY A 16 3.98 2.41 -15.01
C GLY A 16 5.08 1.93 -14.07
N GLN A 17 5.35 2.68 -13.00
CA GLN A 17 6.20 2.20 -11.91
C GLN A 17 5.46 1.04 -11.21
N VAL A 18 5.96 -0.19 -11.37
CA VAL A 18 5.35 -1.39 -10.78
C VAL A 18 6.04 -1.78 -9.47
N LYS A 19 7.37 -1.63 -9.42
CA LYS A 19 8.17 -2.02 -8.25
C LYS A 19 7.91 -1.07 -7.08
N ALA A 20 7.59 -1.65 -5.93
CA ALA A 20 7.21 -0.96 -4.69
C ALA A 20 5.97 -0.05 -4.81
N ALA A 21 5.23 -0.11 -5.93
CA ALA A 21 4.01 0.67 -6.08
C ALA A 21 2.90 0.16 -5.15
N CYS A 22 2.36 1.06 -4.33
CA CYS A 22 1.22 0.80 -3.47
C CYS A 22 0.20 1.94 -3.56
N HIS A 23 -1.02 1.67 -3.11
CA HIS A 23 -2.00 2.71 -2.84
C HIS A 23 -2.05 2.97 -1.33
N THR A 24 -1.93 4.23 -0.93
CA THR A 24 -1.92 4.61 0.48
C THR A 24 -3.26 5.23 0.87
N LEU A 25 -3.88 4.65 1.89
CA LEU A 25 -4.99 5.26 2.64
C LEU A 25 -4.38 5.94 3.86
N SER A 26 -4.43 7.27 3.92
CA SER A 26 -3.77 8.05 4.98
C SER A 26 -4.59 8.04 6.27
N GLY A 27 -3.93 7.68 7.38
CA GLY A 27 -4.45 7.87 8.73
C GLY A 27 -4.01 9.21 9.34
N PRO A 28 -4.29 9.42 10.64
CA PRO A 28 -3.88 10.61 11.38
C PRO A 28 -2.37 10.68 11.61
N ASP A 29 -1.92 11.77 12.22
CA ASP A 29 -0.51 11.91 12.53
C ASP A 29 -0.02 10.85 13.55
N ASN A 30 1.14 10.23 13.30
CA ASN A 30 1.69 9.07 14.04
C ASN A 30 0.84 7.79 13.98
N ALA A 31 0.11 7.59 12.88
CA ALA A 31 -0.64 6.37 12.63
C ALA A 31 0.26 5.15 12.40
N VAL A 32 -0.18 3.99 12.93
CA VAL A 32 0.37 2.68 12.56
C VAL A 32 0.27 2.49 11.04
N ILE A 33 1.32 1.95 10.44
CA ILE A 33 1.32 1.64 9.00
C ILE A 33 1.02 0.17 8.82
N TRP A 34 -0.15 -0.14 8.29
CA TRP A 34 -0.55 -1.49 7.88
C TRP A 34 -0.14 -1.74 6.43
N LEU A 35 0.38 -2.92 6.14
CA LEU A 35 0.61 -3.38 4.77
C LEU A 35 -0.39 -4.49 4.46
N THR A 36 -1.14 -4.34 3.37
CA THR A 36 -2.16 -5.32 2.95
C THR A 36 -2.01 -5.66 1.47
N GLU A 37 -2.49 -6.84 1.08
CA GLU A 37 -2.75 -7.16 -0.33
C GLU A 37 -4.23 -6.95 -0.65
N GLY A 38 -4.48 -6.27 -1.78
CA GLY A 38 -5.83 -6.09 -2.30
C GLY A 38 -6.57 -4.91 -1.68
N TYR A 39 -7.18 -4.10 -2.54
CA TYR A 39 -7.81 -2.83 -2.15
C TYR A 39 -8.97 -3.00 -1.17
N ALA A 40 -9.83 -4.01 -1.36
CA ALA A 40 -10.96 -4.26 -0.47
C ALA A 40 -10.52 -4.59 0.97
N THR A 41 -9.45 -5.38 1.11
CA THR A 41 -8.85 -5.71 2.41
C THR A 41 -8.28 -4.44 3.05
N GLY A 42 -7.47 -3.68 2.31
CA GLY A 42 -6.88 -2.45 2.82
C GLY A 42 -7.91 -1.41 3.26
N LEU A 43 -8.99 -1.25 2.48
CA LEU A 43 -10.10 -0.37 2.83
C LEU A 43 -10.84 -0.85 4.08
N THR A 44 -11.00 -2.16 4.26
CA THR A 44 -11.62 -2.73 5.46
C THR A 44 -10.77 -2.46 6.70
N VAL A 45 -9.46 -2.70 6.62
CA VAL A 45 -8.52 -2.39 7.70
C VAL A 45 -8.58 -0.90 8.04
N HIS A 46 -8.45 -0.02 7.05
CA HIS A 46 -8.47 1.42 7.26
C HIS A 46 -9.78 1.90 7.91
N ARG A 47 -10.94 1.36 7.49
CA ARG A 47 -12.23 1.70 8.11
C ARG A 47 -12.38 1.22 9.54
N LEU A 48 -11.75 0.10 9.90
CA LEU A 48 -11.82 -0.46 11.25
C LEU A 48 -10.82 0.19 12.22
N THR A 49 -9.65 0.61 11.72
CA THR A 49 -8.57 1.13 12.57
C THR A 49 -8.43 2.65 12.51
N GLY A 50 -8.79 3.28 11.39
CA GLY A 50 -8.48 4.69 11.10
C GLY A 50 -6.99 4.93 10.79
N GLU A 51 -6.17 3.90 10.78
CA GLU A 51 -4.71 3.98 10.65
C GLU A 51 -4.27 4.09 9.19
N THR A 52 -2.99 4.38 8.96
CA THR A 52 -2.43 4.41 7.60
C THR A 52 -2.35 2.99 7.04
N VAL A 53 -2.81 2.79 5.80
CA VAL A 53 -2.77 1.48 5.13
C VAL A 53 -2.14 1.62 3.75
N CYS A 54 -1.04 0.90 3.54
CA CYS A 54 -0.42 0.70 2.25
C CYS A 54 -0.98 -0.60 1.63
N VAL A 55 -1.59 -0.47 0.46
CA VAL A 55 -2.14 -1.59 -0.31
C VAL A 55 -1.18 -1.94 -1.42
N ALA A 56 -0.51 -3.08 -1.30
CA ALA A 56 0.29 -3.63 -2.39
C ALA A 56 -0.62 -4.05 -3.55
N LEU A 57 -0.21 -3.70 -4.76
CA LEU A 57 -0.97 -3.99 -5.98
C LEU A 57 -0.96 -5.49 -6.32
N SER A 58 -0.05 -6.26 -5.74
CA SER A 58 0.07 -7.71 -5.92
C SER A 58 0.93 -8.33 -4.81
N ALA A 59 0.71 -9.60 -4.47
CA ALA A 59 1.48 -10.33 -3.46
C ALA A 59 3.00 -10.29 -3.71
N ASN A 60 3.41 -10.42 -4.98
CA ASN A 60 4.81 -10.36 -5.40
C ASN A 60 5.46 -8.98 -5.17
N ASN A 61 4.68 -7.95 -4.86
CA ASN A 61 5.16 -6.60 -4.59
C ASN A 61 5.22 -6.29 -3.08
N LEU A 62 4.69 -7.16 -2.21
CA LEU A 62 4.66 -6.93 -0.76
C LEU A 62 6.06 -6.71 -0.18
N ALA A 63 7.03 -7.52 -0.56
CA ALA A 63 8.41 -7.41 -0.05
C ALA A 63 9.05 -6.07 -0.45
N ALA A 64 8.90 -5.66 -1.71
CA ALA A 64 9.45 -4.40 -2.21
C ALA A 64 8.79 -3.18 -1.54
N VAL A 65 7.48 -3.22 -1.31
CA VAL A 65 6.76 -2.18 -0.57
C VAL A 65 7.20 -2.15 0.90
N ALA A 66 7.39 -3.31 1.53
CA ALA A 66 7.86 -3.41 2.92
C ALA A 66 9.27 -2.85 3.09
N GLU A 67 10.19 -3.15 2.17
CA GLU A 67 11.54 -2.57 2.14
C GLU A 67 11.50 -1.06 1.97
N GLN A 68 10.69 -0.55 1.03
CA GLN A 68 10.51 0.89 0.85
C GLN A 68 9.98 1.55 2.13
N LEU A 69 8.95 0.97 2.75
CA LEU A 69 8.40 1.48 4.01
C LEU A 69 9.43 1.50 5.13
N ARG A 70 10.23 0.45 5.30
CA ARG A 70 11.31 0.42 6.30
C ARG A 70 12.39 1.47 6.03
N SER A 71 12.71 1.73 4.76
CA SER A 71 13.67 2.78 4.39
C SER A 71 13.15 4.18 4.72
N HIS A 72 11.84 4.40 4.61
CA HIS A 72 11.22 5.68 4.96
C HIS A 72 10.93 5.80 6.47
N TYR A 73 10.76 4.66 7.16
CA TYR A 73 10.37 4.56 8.57
C TYR A 73 11.23 3.51 9.31
N PRO A 74 12.50 3.81 9.63
CA PRO A 74 13.45 2.83 10.17
C PRO A 74 13.13 2.33 11.59
N ASP A 75 12.37 3.08 12.39
CA ASP A 75 12.14 2.79 13.82
C ASP A 75 10.87 1.96 14.12
N GLY A 76 10.31 1.27 13.13
CA GLY A 76 9.36 0.17 13.36
C GLY A 76 7.94 0.55 13.78
N ALA A 77 7.62 1.82 13.98
CA ALA A 77 6.25 2.29 14.12
C ALA A 77 6.11 3.76 13.66
N ALA A 78 5.17 3.98 12.74
CA ALA A 78 4.25 5.11 12.80
C ALA A 78 4.85 6.52 12.99
N ALA A 79 5.47 7.09 11.96
CA ALA A 79 5.60 8.54 11.87
C ALA A 79 4.78 9.01 10.68
N ALA A 80 3.63 9.61 10.96
CA ALA A 80 3.06 10.48 9.96
C ALA A 80 3.92 11.73 9.81
N GLY A 81 3.78 12.37 8.66
CA GLY A 81 4.32 13.71 8.45
C GLY A 81 4.87 13.91 7.06
N GLY A 82 3.98 14.28 6.13
CA GLY A 82 4.30 15.00 4.88
C GLY A 82 4.85 14.13 3.73
N ARG A 83 4.59 14.42 2.46
CA ARG A 83 3.97 15.57 1.79
C ARG A 83 3.26 15.09 0.52
N GLN A 84 2.33 15.92 0.07
CA GLN A 84 1.72 15.91 -1.28
C GLN A 84 2.77 15.88 -2.38
#